data_AF-A0A1I5QQP4-F1
#
_entry.id   AF-A0A1I5QQP4-F1
#
_cell.length_a   1.000
_cell.length_b   1.000
_cell.length_c   1.000
_cell.angle_alpha   90.00
_cell.angle_beta   90.00
_cell.angle_gamma   90.00
#
_symmetry.space_group_name_H-M   'P 1'
#
loop_
_entity.id
_entity.type
_entity.pdbx_description
1 polymer ?
#
loop_
_entity_poly.entity_id
_entity_poly.type
_entity_poly.pdbx_seq_one_letter_code
_entity_poly.pdbx_strand_id
1 'polypeptide(L)'
;MKHVPAALLFLSATLPAPSRAIHADAEADIPAGAFTTHYRCQAAARDGFLSRDRAALCSAAFLRVKLHFVADVAPELFSTLPPKARAAASRTGYLAFKDWEADNPEAAHRLSQGPATAL
;
A
#
# COMPACT_ATOMS: atom_id res chain seq x y z
N MET A 1 -30.77 -55.09 4.74
CA MET A 1 -30.35 -54.23 5.86
C MET A 1 -28.84 -54.25 5.96
N LYS A 2 -28.14 -53.22 5.47
CA LYS A 2 -26.69 -53.05 5.63
C LYS A 2 -26.39 -51.55 5.77
N HIS A 3 -25.55 -51.23 6.75
CA HIS A 3 -25.31 -49.92 7.35
C HIS A 3 -24.65 -48.90 6.41
N VAL A 4 -25.04 -47.63 6.55
CA VAL A 4 -24.36 -46.46 5.95
C VAL A 4 -23.45 -45.85 7.02
N PRO A 5 -22.12 -45.76 6.81
CA PRO A 5 -21.26 -45.05 7.75
C PRO A 5 -21.24 -43.54 7.43
N ALA A 6 -21.28 -42.76 8.51
CA ALA A 6 -21.00 -41.34 8.52
C ALA A 6 -19.49 -41.08 8.35
N ALA A 7 -19.14 -40.23 7.40
CA ALA A 7 -17.92 -39.42 7.37
C ALA A 7 -18.22 -38.24 6.44
N LEU A 8 -18.63 -37.06 6.95
CA LEU A 8 -17.71 -35.98 7.31
C LEU A 8 -16.50 -35.93 6.38
N LEU A 9 -16.49 -34.97 5.46
CA LEU A 9 -15.38 -34.05 5.26
C LEU A 9 -15.86 -32.91 4.37
N PHE A 10 -16.01 -31.75 5.02
CA PHE A 10 -16.11 -30.44 4.39
C PHE A 10 -14.95 -30.29 3.39
N LEU A 11 -15.26 -30.34 2.09
CA LEU A 11 -14.32 -29.88 1.07
C LEU A 11 -14.40 -28.34 1.05
N SER A 12 -13.85 -27.73 2.10
CA SER A 12 -13.50 -26.31 2.08
C SER A 12 -12.43 -26.17 1.00
N ALA A 13 -12.85 -25.78 -0.19
CA ALA A 13 -11.96 -25.25 -1.20
C ALA A 13 -11.34 -23.97 -0.64
N THR A 14 -10.25 -24.09 0.12
CA THR A 14 -9.34 -22.99 0.40
C THR A 14 -8.57 -22.71 -0.87
N LEU A 15 -9.24 -22.08 -1.83
CA LEU A 15 -8.55 -21.27 -2.83
C LEU A 15 -7.80 -20.19 -2.03
N PRO A 16 -6.46 -20.15 -2.04
CA PRO A 16 -5.75 -19.02 -1.49
C PRO A 16 -6.20 -17.77 -2.24
N ALA A 17 -6.66 -16.76 -1.51
CA ALA A 17 -6.93 -15.45 -2.08
C ALA A 17 -5.68 -14.96 -2.83
N PRO A 18 -5.80 -14.42 -4.06
CA PRO A 18 -4.68 -13.79 -4.76
C PRO A 18 -4.37 -12.45 -4.10
N SER A 19 -3.77 -12.50 -2.91
CA SER A 19 -3.36 -11.31 -2.16
C SER A 19 -1.95 -11.42 -1.59
N ARG A 20 -1.35 -12.62 -1.56
CA ARG A 20 -0.01 -12.84 -1.00
C ARG A 20 1.13 -12.80 -2.02
N ALA A 21 0.86 -13.06 -3.30
CA ALA A 21 1.92 -13.29 -4.29
C ALA A 21 2.54 -12.00 -4.86
N ILE A 22 1.99 -10.81 -4.61
CA ILE A 22 2.55 -9.54 -5.12
C ILE A 22 3.63 -8.97 -4.15
N HIS A 23 3.74 -9.50 -2.93
CA HIS A 23 4.47 -8.81 -1.84
C HIS A 23 5.86 -9.35 -1.50
N ALA A 24 6.25 -10.55 -1.92
CA ALA A 24 7.58 -11.09 -1.59
C ALA A 24 8.71 -10.34 -2.33
N ASP A 25 8.40 -9.81 -3.51
CA ASP A 25 9.38 -9.13 -4.37
C ASP A 25 9.22 -7.59 -4.33
N ALA A 26 8.24 -7.09 -3.58
CA ALA A 26 7.93 -5.66 -3.50
C ALA A 26 9.13 -4.84 -3.00
N GLU A 27 10.00 -5.40 -2.16
CA GLU A 27 11.18 -4.70 -1.65
C GLU A 27 12.18 -4.30 -2.75
N ALA A 28 12.20 -5.00 -3.89
CA ALA A 28 13.15 -4.77 -4.99
C ALA A 28 12.74 -3.66 -5.98
N ASP A 29 11.44 -3.35 -6.09
CA ASP A 29 10.90 -2.36 -7.05
C ASP A 29 10.23 -1.16 -6.36
N ILE A 30 10.37 -1.04 -5.04
CA ILE A 30 9.95 0.16 -4.31
C ILE A 30 10.91 1.31 -4.68
N PRO A 31 10.42 2.45 -5.20
CA PRO A 31 11.23 3.65 -5.26
C PRO A 31 11.52 4.10 -3.82
N ALA A 32 12.66 3.68 -3.25
CA ALA A 32 13.02 3.87 -1.84
C ALA A 32 12.81 5.32 -1.35
N GLY A 33 12.99 6.31 -2.23
CA GLY A 33 12.73 7.71 -1.92
C GLY A 33 11.26 8.05 -1.65
N ALA A 34 10.29 7.34 -2.24
CA ALA A 34 8.87 7.66 -2.10
C ALA A 34 8.33 7.34 -0.70
N PHE A 35 8.72 6.20 -0.10
CA PHE A 35 8.30 5.83 1.25
C PHE A 35 8.95 6.71 2.31
N THR A 36 10.25 6.99 2.22
CA THR A 36 10.91 7.93 3.13
C THR A 36 10.28 9.33 3.04
N THR A 37 9.99 9.82 1.83
CA THR A 37 9.29 11.11 1.64
C THR A 37 7.89 11.06 2.24
N HIS A 38 7.16 9.96 2.04
CA HIS A 38 5.83 9.75 2.63
C HIS A 38 5.87 9.88 4.17
N TYR A 39 6.76 9.17 4.85
CA TYR A 39 6.82 9.22 6.32
C TYR A 39 7.19 10.60 6.86
N ARG A 40 8.08 11.30 6.17
CA ARG A 40 8.47 12.66 6.58
C ARG A 40 7.37 13.67 6.33
N CYS A 41 6.63 13.50 5.24
CA CYS A 41 5.42 14.27 4.98
C CYS A 41 4.32 14.02 6.02
N GLN A 42 4.15 12.77 6.49
CA GLN A 42 3.26 12.50 7.63
C GLN A 42 3.74 13.22 8.89
N ALA A 43 5.04 13.18 9.20
CA ALA A 43 5.58 13.87 10.36
C ALA A 43 5.37 15.39 10.27
N ALA A 44 5.76 16.01 9.15
CA ALA A 44 5.61 17.45 8.94
C ALA A 44 4.14 17.90 8.98
N ALA A 45 3.20 17.09 8.48
CA ALA A 45 1.78 17.39 8.55
C ALA A 45 1.18 17.25 9.96
N ARG A 46 1.82 16.48 10.87
CA ARG A 46 1.44 16.45 12.29
C ARG A 46 1.94 17.68 13.04
N ASP A 47 3.08 18.23 12.63
CA ASP A 47 3.70 19.38 13.30
C ASP A 47 3.04 20.72 12.93
N GLY A 48 2.34 20.80 11.79
CA GLY A 48 1.58 21.99 11.41
C GLY A 48 1.20 22.05 9.93
N PHE A 49 0.79 23.25 9.49
CA PHE A 49 0.45 23.49 8.10
C PHE A 49 1.69 23.44 7.20
N LEU A 50 1.56 22.75 6.06
CA LEU A 50 2.58 22.73 5.02
C LEU A 50 2.44 23.97 4.12
N SER A 51 3.57 24.50 3.65
CA SER A 51 3.57 25.43 2.52
C SER A 51 2.99 24.75 1.28
N ARG A 52 2.55 25.54 0.30
CA ARG A 52 1.99 25.03 -0.96
C ARG A 52 2.92 24.02 -1.64
N ASP A 53 4.20 24.35 -1.75
CA ASP A 53 5.20 23.53 -2.45
C ASP A 53 5.43 22.21 -1.70
N ARG A 54 5.52 22.27 -0.36
CA ARG A 54 5.61 21.07 0.47
C ARG A 54 4.34 20.21 0.38
N ALA A 55 3.17 20.82 0.38
CA ALA A 55 1.91 20.09 0.23
C ALA A 55 1.82 19.38 -1.13
N ALA A 56 2.30 19.99 -2.21
CA ALA A 56 2.35 19.37 -3.53
C ALA A 56 3.32 18.18 -3.57
N LEU A 57 4.53 18.35 -3.03
CA LEU A 57 5.51 17.27 -2.90
C LEU A 57 4.95 16.10 -2.08
N CYS A 58 4.36 16.39 -0.92
CA CYS A 58 3.76 15.38 -0.06
C CYS A 58 2.58 14.66 -0.70
N SER A 59 1.74 15.39 -1.45
CA SER A 59 0.63 14.79 -2.19
C SER A 59 1.13 13.80 -3.26
N ALA A 60 2.20 14.13 -3.97
CA ALA A 60 2.81 13.24 -4.95
C ALA A 60 3.43 11.99 -4.30
N ALA A 61 4.13 12.15 -3.16
CA ALA A 61 4.70 11.03 -2.42
C ALA A 61 3.61 10.09 -1.89
N PHE A 62 2.54 10.64 -1.30
CA PHE A 62 1.40 9.86 -0.83
C PHE A 62 0.71 9.11 -1.96
N LEU A 63 0.52 9.73 -3.11
CA LEU A 63 -0.07 9.07 -4.27
C LEU A 63 0.82 7.92 -4.77
N ARG A 64 2.12 8.15 -4.92
CA ARG A 64 3.06 7.14 -5.41
C ARG A 64 3.11 5.92 -4.50
N VAL A 65 3.14 6.11 -3.18
CA VAL A 65 3.08 5.01 -2.21
C VAL A 65 1.76 4.25 -2.34
N LYS A 66 0.61 4.92 -2.43
CA LYS A 66 -0.68 4.22 -2.57
C LYS A 66 -0.76 3.41 -3.86
N LEU A 67 -0.36 4.00 -4.99
CA LEU A 67 -0.47 3.34 -6.30
C LEU A 67 0.50 2.17 -6.47
N HIS A 68 1.61 2.15 -5.73
CA HIS A 68 2.48 0.98 -5.68
C HIS A 68 1.73 -0.30 -5.27
N PHE A 69 0.68 -0.17 -4.44
CA PHE A 69 -0.15 -1.30 -3.99
C PHE A 69 -1.40 -1.56 -4.84
N VAL A 70 -1.57 -0.86 -5.97
CA VAL A 70 -2.72 -1.03 -6.86
C VAL A 70 -2.23 -1.58 -8.19
N ALA A 71 -2.55 -2.85 -8.46
CA ALA A 71 -2.29 -3.44 -9.77
C ALA A 71 -2.96 -2.62 -10.88
N ASP A 72 -2.30 -2.56 -12.04
CA ASP A 72 -2.81 -1.95 -13.28
C ASP A 72 -3.10 -0.45 -13.24
N VAL A 73 -2.65 0.27 -12.20
CA VAL A 73 -2.76 1.73 -12.12
C VAL A 73 -1.38 2.38 -12.06
N ALA A 74 -0.81 2.63 -13.23
CA ALA A 74 0.41 3.42 -13.35
C ALA A 74 0.16 4.87 -12.85
N PRO A 75 1.11 5.49 -12.12
CA PRO A 75 0.99 6.87 -11.63
C PRO A 75 0.65 7.89 -12.71
N GLU A 76 1.19 7.70 -13.91
CA GLU A 76 1.01 8.59 -15.07
C GLU A 76 -0.43 8.52 -15.60
N LEU A 77 -1.07 7.35 -15.50
CA LEU A 77 -2.44 7.10 -15.93
C LEU A 77 -3.47 7.46 -14.85
N PHE A 78 -3.05 7.58 -13.59
CA PHE A 78 -3.99 7.86 -12.49
C PHE A 78 -4.81 9.13 -12.73
N SER A 79 -4.18 10.19 -13.27
CA SER A 79 -4.85 11.47 -13.51
C SER A 79 -5.94 11.39 -14.60
N THR A 80 -5.81 10.45 -15.55
CA THR A 80 -6.76 10.27 -16.66
C THR A 80 -7.96 9.41 -16.27
N LEU A 81 -7.91 8.74 -15.12
CA LEU A 81 -9.04 7.96 -14.62
C LEU A 81 -10.22 8.86 -14.21
N PRO A 82 -11.47 8.38 -14.35
CA PRO A 82 -12.64 9.05 -13.79
C PRO A 82 -12.50 9.30 -12.27
N PRO A 83 -13.07 10.38 -11.72
CA PRO A 83 -12.93 10.71 -10.30
C PRO A 83 -13.28 9.57 -9.34
N LYS A 84 -14.35 8.80 -9.64
CA LYS A 84 -14.75 7.63 -8.85
C LYS A 84 -13.70 6.52 -8.87
N ALA A 85 -13.07 6.27 -10.02
CA ALA A 85 -12.00 5.29 -10.16
C ALA A 85 -10.73 5.72 -9.42
N ARG A 86 -10.37 7.02 -9.49
CA ARG A 86 -9.25 7.58 -8.70
C ARG A 86 -9.45 7.41 -7.20
N ALA A 87 -10.65 7.72 -6.71
CA ALA A 87 -11.00 7.56 -5.31
C ALA A 87 -10.91 6.08 -4.87
N ALA A 88 -11.41 5.16 -5.71
CA ALA A 88 -11.33 3.73 -5.46
C ALA A 88 -9.87 3.24 -5.40
N ALA A 89 -9.05 3.54 -6.42
CA ALA A 89 -7.62 3.19 -6.44
C ALA A 89 -6.87 3.77 -5.24
N SER A 90 -7.07 5.06 -4.92
CA SER A 90 -6.43 5.67 -3.76
C SER A 90 -6.82 5.01 -2.44
N ARG A 91 -8.07 4.56 -2.30
CA ARG A 91 -8.54 3.87 -1.08
C ARG A 91 -7.95 2.47 -0.99
N THR A 92 -8.03 1.69 -2.07
CA THR A 92 -7.47 0.34 -2.15
C THR A 92 -5.98 0.36 -1.84
N GLY A 93 -5.22 1.23 -2.50
CA GLY A 93 -3.78 1.36 -2.29
C GLY A 93 -3.41 1.81 -0.88
N TYR A 94 -4.23 2.67 -0.26
CA TYR A 94 -4.01 3.07 1.13
C TYR A 94 -4.22 1.90 2.11
N LEU A 95 -5.29 1.12 1.95
CA LEU A 95 -5.56 -0.02 2.82
C LEU A 95 -4.46 -1.07 2.69
N ALA A 96 -4.07 -1.41 1.46
CA ALA A 96 -2.98 -2.35 1.22
C ALA A 96 -1.63 -1.86 1.75
N PHE A 97 -1.34 -0.56 1.67
CA PHE A 97 -0.17 0.03 2.34
C PHE A 97 -0.22 -0.16 3.86
N LYS A 98 -1.38 0.08 4.49
CA LYS A 98 -1.53 -0.10 5.94
C LYS A 98 -1.37 -1.56 6.36
N ASP A 99 -1.88 -2.49 5.57
CA ASP A 99 -1.69 -3.93 5.79
C ASP A 99 -0.21 -4.30 5.66
N TRP A 100 0.48 -3.80 4.63
CA TRP A 100 1.92 -3.98 4.48
C TRP A 100 2.72 -3.42 5.66
N GLU A 101 2.38 -2.23 6.18
CA GLU A 101 3.05 -1.66 7.36
C GLU A 101 2.88 -2.54 8.61
N ALA A 102 1.71 -3.15 8.77
CA ALA A 102 1.43 -4.05 9.89
C ALA A 102 2.22 -5.36 9.77
N ASP A 103 2.35 -5.88 8.56
CA ASP A 103 3.11 -7.11 8.27
C ASP A 103 4.63 -6.88 8.25
N ASN A 104 5.10 -5.64 8.06
CA ASN A 104 6.50 -5.28 7.87
C ASN A 104 6.96 -4.15 8.82
N PRO A 105 6.81 -4.30 10.15
CA PRO A 105 7.06 -3.22 11.09
C PRO A 105 8.51 -2.73 11.09
N GLU A 106 9.49 -3.63 10.92
CA GLU A 106 10.91 -3.26 10.86
C GLU A 106 11.25 -2.46 9.60
N ALA A 107 10.68 -2.83 8.45
CA ALA A 107 10.88 -2.11 7.19
C ALA A 107 10.22 -0.72 7.26
N ALA A 108 8.98 -0.63 7.73
CA ALA A 108 8.29 0.62 7.97
C ALA A 108 9.08 1.53 8.92
N HIS A 109 9.61 0.97 10.02
CA HIS A 109 10.46 1.71 10.95
C HIS A 109 11.72 2.23 10.25
N ARG A 110 12.49 1.36 9.57
CA ARG A 110 13.71 1.74 8.85
C ARG A 110 13.46 2.87 7.83
N LEU A 111 12.40 2.76 7.04
CA LEU A 111 12.03 3.76 6.04
C LEU A 111 11.59 5.09 6.67
N SER A 112 10.94 5.04 7.84
CA SER A 112 10.60 6.23 8.63
C SER A 112 11.83 6.96 9.19
N GLN A 113 12.92 6.23 9.41
CA GLN A 113 14.22 6.75 9.86
C GLN A 113 15.20 7.05 8.72
N GLY A 114 14.77 6.92 7.45
CA GLY A 114 15.61 7.13 6.28
C GLY A 114 16.32 8.51 6.30
N PRO A 115 17.46 8.65 5.59
CA PRO A 115 18.34 9.81 5.72
C PRO A 115 17.59 11.14 5.51
N ALA A 116 17.90 12.10 6.38
CA ALA A 116 17.30 13.43 6.36
C ALA A 116 17.88 14.29 5.22
N THR A 117 17.46 14.06 3.98
CA THR A 117 17.65 15.04 2.89
C THR A 117 16.57 16.12 2.99
N ALA A 118 16.84 17.41 2.99
CA ALA A 118 15.79 18.43 3.19
C ALA A 118 14.51 18.20 2.33
N LEU A 119 13.34 18.31 2.98
CA LEU A 119 12.01 18.27 2.36
C LEU A 119 11.63 19.65 1.83
#